data_AF-A0A8T7HU25-F1
#
_entry.id   AF-A0A8T7HU25-F1
#
_cell.length_a   1.000
_cell.length_b   1.000
_cell.length_c   1.000
_cell.angle_alpha   90.00
_cell.angle_beta   90.00
_cell.angle_gamma   90.00
#
_symmetry.space_group_name_H-M   'P 1'
#
loop_
_entity.id
_entity.type
_entity.pdbx_description
1 polymer ?
#
loop_
_entity_poly.entity_id
_entity_poly.type
_entity_poly.pdbx_seq_one_letter_code
_entity_poly.pdbx_strand_id
1 'polypeptide(L)'
;MDEESAKTRAKEATKGVIDSIKWLDDMETVIIVLDATKDPYSQVNITIIGNLQARNIPVLIIANKIDLKKADIKRIQSAFPQYKVIGISAKLGTHMDEFYEALIGMA
;
A
#
# COMPACT_ATOMS: atom_id res chain seq x y z
N MET A 1 -15.74 0.69 -28.56
CA MET A 1 -15.59 1.87 -27.67
C MET A 1 -15.65 3.08 -28.57
N ASP A 2 -16.56 4.01 -28.29
CA ASP A 2 -16.66 5.25 -29.08
C ASP A 2 -15.45 6.18 -28.81
N GLU A 3 -15.19 7.09 -29.75
CA GLU A 3 -14.06 8.01 -29.70
C GLU A 3 -14.16 8.97 -28.50
N GLU A 4 -15.38 9.36 -28.12
CA GLU A 4 -15.63 10.27 -27.01
C GLU A 4 -15.30 9.65 -25.65
N SER A 5 -15.75 8.42 -25.39
CA SER A 5 -15.45 7.70 -24.14
C SER A 5 -13.98 7.34 -24.03
N ALA A 6 -13.28 7.16 -25.16
CA ALA A 6 -11.83 6.96 -25.16
C ALA A 6 -11.10 8.25 -24.75
N LYS A 7 -11.49 9.42 -25.30
CA LYS A 7 -10.93 10.72 -24.91
C LYS A 7 -11.22 11.07 -23.45
N THR A 8 -12.44 10.82 -22.97
CA THR A 8 -12.83 11.06 -21.58
C THR A 8 -12.01 10.20 -20.62
N ARG A 9 -11.89 8.88 -20.88
CA ARG A 9 -11.05 7.99 -20.06
C ARG A 9 -9.58 8.38 -20.05
N ALA A 10 -9.03 8.79 -21.20
CA ALA A 10 -7.65 9.25 -21.27
C ALA A 10 -7.44 10.52 -20.41
N LYS A 11 -8.39 11.46 -20.44
CA LYS A 11 -8.34 12.68 -19.65
C LYS A 11 -8.48 12.39 -18.15
N GLU A 12 -9.38 11.49 -17.77
CA GLU A 12 -9.57 11.06 -16.37
C GLU A 12 -8.33 10.35 -15.83
N ALA A 13 -7.74 9.42 -16.58
CA ALA A 13 -6.51 8.75 -16.20
C ALA A 13 -5.34 9.74 -16.04
N THR A 14 -5.20 10.68 -16.99
CA THR A 14 -4.16 11.72 -16.93
C THR A 14 -4.34 12.63 -15.72
N LYS A 15 -5.59 13.04 -15.45
CA LYS A 15 -5.92 13.84 -14.26
C LYS A 15 -5.62 13.06 -12.98
N GLY A 16 -6.01 11.78 -12.90
CA GLY A 16 -5.74 10.93 -11.76
C GLY A 16 -4.25 10.80 -11.47
N VAL A 17 -3.41 10.67 -12.51
CA VAL A 17 -1.95 10.65 -12.36
C VAL A 17 -1.41 11.99 -11.86
N ILE A 18 -1.84 13.12 -12.46
CA ILE A 18 -1.38 14.47 -12.04
C ILE A 18 -1.78 14.76 -10.60
N ASP A 19 -3.02 14.46 -10.24
CA ASP A 19 -3.52 14.68 -8.89
C ASP A 19 -2.74 13.78 -7.91
N SER A 20 -2.50 12.50 -8.23
CA SER A 20 -1.68 11.61 -7.40
C SER A 20 -0.25 12.14 -7.20
N ILE A 21 0.36 12.73 -8.24
CA ILE A 21 1.70 13.34 -8.13
C ILE A 21 1.68 14.54 -7.19
N LYS A 22 0.66 15.41 -7.27
CA LYS A 22 0.53 16.58 -6.39
C LYS A 22 0.33 16.17 -4.93
N TRP A 23 -0.50 15.15 -4.68
CA TRP A 23 -0.77 14.69 -3.33
C TRP A 23 0.45 14.07 -2.64
N LEU A 24 1.42 13.51 -3.38
CA LEU A 24 2.60 12.87 -2.81
C LEU A 24 3.50 13.80 -1.99
N ASP A 25 3.47 15.12 -2.24
CA ASP A 25 4.26 16.09 -1.47
C ASP A 25 3.59 16.51 -0.15
N ASP A 26 2.28 16.25 0.00
CA ASP A 26 1.46 16.62 1.18
C ASP A 26 1.00 15.39 2.00
N MET A 27 1.54 14.18 1.73
CA MET A 27 1.13 12.97 2.46
C MET A 27 1.77 12.90 3.86
N GLU A 28 0.92 12.92 4.89
CA GLU A 28 1.31 12.78 6.30
C GLU A 28 1.61 11.32 6.68
N THR A 29 0.99 10.34 6.03
CA THR A 29 1.22 8.91 6.25
C THR A 29 0.84 8.12 5.00
N VAL A 30 1.61 7.06 4.69
CA VAL A 30 1.36 6.18 3.55
C VAL A 30 1.09 4.75 4.03
N ILE A 31 0.09 4.12 3.43
CA ILE A 31 -0.26 2.72 3.68
C ILE A 31 0.19 1.90 2.48
N ILE A 32 1.06 0.92 2.70
CA ILE A 32 1.52 0.00 1.65
C ILE A 32 0.89 -1.36 1.87
N VAL A 33 0.07 -1.78 0.91
CA VAL A 33 -0.58 -3.10 0.95
C VAL A 33 0.24 -4.10 0.16
N LEU A 34 0.79 -5.10 0.84
CA LEU A 34 1.52 -6.22 0.25
C LEU A 34 0.69 -7.49 0.30
N ASP A 35 0.79 -8.31 -0.74
CA ASP A 35 0.19 -9.65 -0.78
C ASP A 35 1.03 -10.60 0.08
N ALA A 36 0.48 -11.04 1.21
CA ALA A 36 1.16 -11.93 2.16
C ALA A 36 1.50 -13.31 1.57
N THR A 37 0.95 -13.67 0.42
CA THR A 37 1.24 -14.96 -0.25
C THR A 37 2.39 -14.87 -1.26
N LYS A 38 2.93 -13.67 -1.50
CA LYS A 38 3.99 -13.41 -2.49
C LYS A 38 5.28 -12.99 -1.82
N ASP A 39 6.35 -13.02 -2.61
CA ASP A 39 7.65 -12.54 -2.16
C ASP A 39 7.63 -11.01 -1.95
N PRO A 40 7.89 -10.50 -0.73
CA PRO A 40 7.97 -9.06 -0.49
C PRO A 40 9.12 -8.37 -1.23
N TYR A 41 10.20 -9.09 -1.58
CA TYR A 41 11.43 -8.52 -2.16
C TYR A 41 11.36 -8.23 -3.66
N SER A 42 10.17 -8.02 -4.23
CA SER A 42 10.09 -7.56 -5.61
C SER A 42 10.76 -6.19 -5.77
N GLN A 43 11.43 -5.97 -6.91
CA GLN A 43 12.12 -4.70 -7.20
C GLN A 43 11.19 -3.50 -7.06
N VAL A 44 9.93 -3.67 -7.48
CA VAL A 44 8.89 -2.63 -7.35
C VAL A 44 8.64 -2.28 -5.89
N ASN A 45 8.44 -3.27 -5.01
CA ASN A 45 8.19 -3.02 -3.58
C ASN A 45 9.38 -2.32 -2.91
N ILE A 46 10.60 -2.81 -3.16
CA ILE A 46 11.83 -2.22 -2.61
C ILE A 46 11.98 -0.77 -3.07
N THR A 47 11.70 -0.50 -4.35
CA THR A 47 11.83 0.85 -4.92
C THR A 47 10.81 1.82 -4.31
N ILE A 48 9.55 1.39 -4.16
CA ILE A 48 8.50 2.23 -3.56
C ILE A 48 8.85 2.57 -2.11
N ILE A 49 9.20 1.56 -1.31
CA ILE A 49 9.56 1.74 0.11
C ILE A 49 10.80 2.63 0.25
N GLY A 50 11.82 2.40 -0.56
CA GLY A 50 13.04 3.22 -0.57
C GLY A 50 12.79 4.69 -0.91
N ASN A 51 11.87 4.97 -1.84
CA ASN A 51 11.50 6.34 -2.18
C ASN A 51 10.79 7.05 -1.02
N LEU A 52 9.86 6.36 -0.35
CA LEU A 52 9.11 6.89 0.78
C LEU A 52 10.03 7.13 1.99
N GLN A 53 11.00 6.23 2.23
CA GLN A 53 12.02 6.42 3.25
C GLN A 53 12.86 7.68 3.00
N ALA A 54 13.24 7.95 1.74
CA ALA A 54 14.01 9.15 1.39
C ALA A 54 13.24 10.46 1.60
N ARG A 55 11.90 10.40 1.63
CA ARG A 55 11.00 11.55 1.88
C ARG A 55 10.62 11.72 3.35
N ASN A 56 11.11 10.86 4.25
CA ASN A 56 10.75 10.84 5.68
C ASN A 56 9.24 10.73 5.95
N ILE A 57 8.48 10.09 5.05
CA ILE A 57 7.04 9.90 5.24
C ILE A 57 6.80 8.65 6.11
N PRO A 58 5.99 8.72 7.18
CA PRO A 58 5.58 7.56 7.96
C PRO A 58 4.89 6.51 7.08
N VAL A 59 5.29 5.24 7.21
CA VAL A 59 4.75 4.13 6.41
C VAL A 59 4.20 3.04 7.31
N LEU A 60 2.96 2.63 7.05
CA LEU A 60 2.32 1.44 7.61
C LEU A 60 2.25 0.35 6.54
N ILE A 61 2.79 -0.83 6.82
CA ILE A 61 2.72 -1.96 5.89
C ILE A 61 1.57 -2.88 6.28
N ILE A 62 0.76 -3.24 5.31
CA ILE A 62 -0.39 -4.12 5.45
C ILE A 62 -0.13 -5.42 4.70
N ALA A 63 0.06 -6.52 5.43
CA ALA A 63 0.17 -7.86 4.89
C ALA A 63 -1.24 -8.41 4.63
N ASN A 64 -1.74 -8.23 3.42
CA ASN A 64 -3.09 -8.61 3.03
C ASN A 64 -3.18 -10.08 2.57
N LYS A 65 -4.39 -10.65 2.62
CA LYS A 65 -4.73 -12.04 2.26
C LYS A 65 -4.32 -13.10 3.29
N ILE A 66 -4.33 -12.74 4.58
CA ILE A 66 -4.02 -13.68 5.67
C ILE A 66 -4.99 -14.87 5.75
N ASP A 67 -6.15 -14.77 5.09
CA ASP A 67 -7.11 -15.87 4.94
C ASP A 67 -6.58 -17.05 4.12
N LEU A 68 -5.51 -16.85 3.35
CA LEU A 68 -4.90 -17.89 2.53
C LEU A 68 -3.83 -18.65 3.32
N LYS A 69 -3.82 -19.99 3.22
CA LYS A 69 -2.83 -20.85 3.90
C LYS A 69 -1.36 -20.55 3.58
N LYS A 70 -1.10 -19.93 2.43
CA LYS A 70 0.25 -19.55 1.98
C LYS A 70 0.70 -18.18 2.52
N ALA A 71 -0.17 -17.48 3.24
CA ALA A 71 0.15 -16.16 3.77
C ALA A 71 1.26 -16.27 4.82
N ASP A 72 2.30 -15.46 4.66
CA ASP A 72 3.43 -15.39 5.59
C ASP A 72 3.72 -13.93 5.95
N ILE A 73 3.10 -13.49 7.05
CA ILE A 73 3.29 -12.14 7.59
C ILE A 73 4.72 -11.97 8.12
N LYS A 74 5.31 -13.03 8.69
CA LYS A 74 6.66 -12.99 9.26
C LYS A 74 7.69 -12.73 8.17
N ARG A 75 7.49 -13.27 6.98
CA ARG A 75 8.35 -12.97 5.82
C ARG A 75 8.35 -11.49 5.46
N ILE A 76 7.19 -10.82 5.51
CA ILE A 76 7.08 -9.38 5.26
C ILE A 76 7.76 -8.59 6.40
N GLN A 77 7.53 -8.98 7.65
CA GLN A 77 8.18 -8.37 8.82
C GLN A 77 9.71 -8.47 8.75
N SER A 78 10.24 -9.64 8.39
CA SER A 78 11.69 -9.83 8.20
C SER A 78 12.26 -9.05 7.02
N ALA A 79 11.46 -8.80 5.98
CA ALA A 79 11.87 -8.00 4.83
C ALA A 79 11.96 -6.51 5.14
N PHE A 80 11.10 -6.04 6.05
CA PHE A 80 10.91 -4.62 6.34
C PHE A 80 10.85 -4.39 7.86
N PRO A 81 11.89 -4.78 8.63
CA PRO A 81 11.86 -4.81 10.09
C PRO A 81 11.71 -3.44 10.75
N GLN A 82 12.03 -2.36 10.04
CA GLN A 82 11.89 -0.99 10.51
C GLN A 82 10.46 -0.45 10.42
N TYR A 83 9.54 -1.17 9.77
CA TYR A 83 8.16 -0.73 9.57
C TYR A 83 7.19 -1.55 10.42
N LYS A 84 6.11 -0.91 10.87
CA LYS A 84 4.98 -1.61 11.47
C LYS A 84 4.26 -2.41 10.38
N VAL A 85 4.08 -3.71 10.61
CA VAL A 85 3.39 -4.62 9.69
C VAL A 85 2.14 -5.19 10.37
N ILE A 86 0.98 -5.03 9.73
CA ILE A 86 -0.30 -5.57 10.22
C ILE A 86 -0.85 -6.55 9.20
N GLY A 87 -1.21 -7.74 9.66
CA GLY A 87 -1.83 -8.75 8.81
C GLY A 87 -3.35 -8.57 8.75
N ILE A 88 -3.91 -8.43 7.55
CA ILE A 88 -5.37 -8.32 7.37
C ILE A 88 -5.90 -9.31 6.31
N SER A 89 -7.20 -9.60 6.37
CA SER A 89 -7.93 -10.10 5.21
C SER A 89 -8.95 -9.07 4.78
N ALA A 90 -8.62 -8.29 3.74
CA ALA A 90 -9.57 -7.33 3.18
C ALA A 90 -10.83 -8.01 2.61
N LYS A 91 -10.74 -9.31 2.25
CA LYS A 91 -11.86 -10.09 1.74
C LYS A 91 -12.83 -10.51 2.85
N LEU A 92 -12.31 -10.93 3.99
CA LEU A 92 -13.13 -11.42 5.13
C LEU A 92 -13.37 -10.34 6.19
N GLY A 93 -12.73 -9.17 6.08
CA GLY A 93 -12.77 -8.13 7.10
C GLY A 93 -11.97 -8.45 8.37
N THR A 94 -11.06 -9.43 8.31
CA THR A 94 -10.27 -9.86 9.48
C THR A 94 -9.18 -8.84 9.83
N HIS A 95 -9.07 -8.52 11.13
CA HIS A 95 -8.11 -7.57 11.72
C HIS A 95 -8.21 -6.13 11.19
N MET A 96 -9.38 -5.73 10.70
CA MET A 96 -9.61 -4.35 10.26
C MET A 96 -9.53 -3.35 11.42
N ASP A 97 -10.00 -3.72 12.61
CA ASP A 97 -9.93 -2.86 13.80
C ASP A 97 -8.48 -2.53 14.18
N GLU A 98 -7.61 -3.56 14.22
CA GLU A 98 -6.16 -3.38 14.48
C GLU A 98 -5.50 -2.48 13.43
N PHE A 99 -5.91 -2.64 12.15
CA PHE A 99 -5.44 -1.77 11.09
C PHE A 99 -5.86 -0.30 11.32
N TYR A 100 -7.12 -0.04 11.65
CA TYR A 100 -7.62 1.32 11.90
C TYR A 100 -6.97 1.94 13.14
N GLU A 101 -6.85 1.19 14.24
CA GLU A 101 -6.17 1.67 15.45
C GLU A 101 -4.71 2.04 15.18
N ALA A 102 -4.01 1.22 14.39
CA ALA A 102 -2.64 1.53 14.03
C ALA A 102 -2.50 2.72 13.09
N LEU A 103 -3.42 2.89 12.15
CA LEU A 103 -3.44 4.04 11.26
C LEU A 103 -3.68 5.34 12.04
N ILE A 104 -4.66 5.33 12.94
CA ILE A 104 -4.99 6.49 13.78
C ILE A 104 -3.84 6.80 14.74
N GLY A 105 -3.19 5.78 15.32
CA GLY A 105 -2.03 5.99 16.21
C GLY A 105 -0.75 6.48 15.51
N MET A 106 -0.74 6.56 14.18
CA MET A 106 0.37 7.12 13.40
C MET A 106 0.15 8.57 12.97
N ALA A 107 -1.10 9.06 13.01
CA ALA A 107 -1.48 10.44 12.78
C ALA A 107 -1.41 11.26 14.07
#